data_AF-A0AAD6YV98-F1
#
_entry.id   AF-A0AAD6YV98-F1
#
_cell.length_a   1.000
_cell.length_b   1.000
_cell.length_c   1.000
_cell.angle_alpha   90.00
_cell.angle_beta   90.00
_cell.angle_gamma   90.00
#
_symmetry.space_group_name_H-M   'P 1'
#
loop_
_entity.id
_entity.type
_entity.pdbx_description
1 polymer ?
#
loop_
_entity_poly.entity_id
_entity_poly.type
_entity_poly.pdbx_seq_one_letter_code
_entity_poly.pdbx_strand_id
1 'polypeptide(L)'
;MFSNVLKSTTALLALALYANAHAMTSPALGVKGFPTRNDVQRPSTSKPCGTTDIASNIDTSTAVPAGPDGSVTLNVTNFNAGADGSRSVSVLVDPTGTGKNFVSAKVTKNGDAAPTSIGSDEVTLTLPAGTQCTGGKAGNLCLLSVKSTADFGGC
;
A
#
# COMPACT_ATOMS: atom_id res chain seq x y z
N MET A 1 57.58 30.38 11.30
CA MET A 1 56.54 30.67 10.28
C MET A 1 55.87 29.36 9.91
N PHE A 2 54.56 29.42 9.71
CA PHE A 2 53.57 28.35 9.69
C PHE A 2 53.85 27.19 8.72
N SER A 3 53.64 25.94 9.16
CA SER A 3 53.54 24.78 8.26
C SER A 3 52.09 24.30 8.22
N ASN A 4 51.50 24.36 7.03
CA ASN A 4 50.08 24.22 6.76
C ASN A 4 49.57 22.78 6.93
N VAL A 5 48.45 22.66 7.62
CA VAL A 5 47.69 21.43 7.83
C VAL A 5 46.75 21.25 6.63
N LEU A 6 47.00 20.26 5.76
CA LEU A 6 46.06 19.91 4.70
C LEU A 6 45.17 18.75 5.18
N LYS A 7 44.02 19.07 5.77
CA LYS A 7 42.98 18.08 6.09
C LYS A 7 42.13 17.87 4.84
N SER A 8 42.30 16.73 4.17
CA SER A 8 41.39 16.30 3.10
C SER A 8 40.03 15.96 3.70
N THR A 9 39.05 16.83 3.47
CA THR A 9 37.65 16.61 3.84
C THR A 9 37.01 15.70 2.80
N THR A 10 36.84 14.41 3.11
CA THR A 10 36.04 13.50 2.31
C THR A 10 34.57 13.87 2.46
N ALA A 11 33.98 14.51 1.45
CA ALA A 11 32.55 14.79 1.41
C ALA A 11 31.79 13.49 1.05
N LEU A 12 31.07 12.91 2.02
CA LEU A 12 30.09 11.85 1.73
C LEU A 12 28.89 12.47 1.03
N LEU A 13 28.73 12.20 -0.26
CA LEU A 13 27.51 12.50 -1.00
C LEU A 13 26.44 11.49 -0.60
N ALA A 14 25.65 11.80 0.43
CA ALA A 14 24.48 11.01 0.79
C ALA A 14 23.39 11.22 -0.28
N LEU A 15 23.22 10.25 -1.18
CA LEU A 15 22.06 10.18 -2.06
C LEU A 15 20.81 9.97 -1.19
N ALA A 16 20.12 11.06 -0.86
CA ALA A 16 18.78 11.00 -0.32
C ALA A 16 17.84 10.48 -1.43
N LEU A 17 17.61 9.17 -1.46
CA LEU A 17 16.56 8.56 -2.27
C LEU A 17 15.23 9.03 -1.70
N TYR A 18 14.71 10.15 -2.19
CA TYR A 18 13.32 10.52 -1.97
C TYR A 18 12.48 9.47 -2.69
N ALA A 19 11.96 8.49 -1.94
CA ALA A 19 10.91 7.61 -2.41
C ALA A 19 9.67 8.47 -2.62
N ASN A 20 9.57 9.10 -3.79
CA ASN A 20 8.38 9.81 -4.17
C ASN A 20 7.24 8.79 -4.16
N ALA A 21 6.20 9.06 -3.39
CA ALA A 21 5.06 8.19 -3.19
C ALA A 21 4.01 8.46 -4.27
N HIS A 22 3.47 7.43 -4.95
CA HIS A 22 2.77 7.68 -6.22
C HIS A 22 1.42 7.02 -6.43
N ALA A 23 1.05 6.03 -5.62
CA ALA A 23 -0.30 5.48 -5.66
C ALA A 23 -0.68 4.93 -4.28
N MET A 24 -1.93 5.11 -3.88
CA MET A 24 -2.50 4.59 -2.64
C MET A 24 -3.91 4.06 -2.87
N THR A 25 -4.32 3.09 -2.07
CA THR A 25 -5.70 2.64 -2.03
C THR A 25 -6.54 3.44 -1.03
N SER A 26 -7.84 3.54 -1.29
CA SER A 26 -8.80 4.10 -0.35
C SER A 26 -10.01 3.18 -0.17
N PRO A 27 -10.45 2.92 1.08
CA PRO A 27 -9.79 3.29 2.34
C PRO A 27 -8.46 2.54 2.56
N ALA A 28 -7.68 2.99 3.54
CA ALA A 28 -6.41 2.40 3.95
C ALA A 28 -6.24 2.39 5.48
N LEU A 29 -5.48 1.43 5.97
CA LEU A 29 -5.20 1.18 7.37
C LEU A 29 -4.40 2.33 7.98
N GLY A 30 -4.95 2.93 9.03
CA GLY A 30 -4.37 4.07 9.72
C GLY A 30 -4.50 5.40 8.99
N VAL A 31 -5.16 5.42 7.83
CA VAL A 31 -5.44 6.64 7.07
C VAL A 31 -6.85 7.13 7.40
N LYS A 32 -6.98 8.40 7.79
CA LYS A 32 -8.27 9.04 8.04
C LYS A 32 -8.70 9.83 6.82
N GLY A 33 -9.86 9.52 6.28
CA GLY A 33 -10.39 10.20 5.10
C GLY A 33 -9.66 9.78 3.83
N PHE A 34 -9.45 10.74 2.92
CA PHE A 34 -8.83 10.48 1.63
C PHE A 34 -7.29 10.45 1.75
N PRO A 35 -6.61 9.44 1.19
CA PRO A 35 -5.16 9.34 1.29
C PRO A 35 -4.46 10.50 0.58
N THR A 36 -3.37 10.93 1.18
CA THR A 36 -2.41 11.87 0.62
C THR A 36 -1.15 11.14 0.18
N ARG A 37 -0.24 11.86 -0.47
CA ARG A 37 1.08 11.33 -0.84
C ARG A 37 1.86 10.80 0.37
N ASN A 38 1.68 11.40 1.55
CA ASN A 38 2.42 11.03 2.75
C ASN A 38 1.95 9.71 3.37
N ASP A 39 0.77 9.22 3.00
CA ASP A 39 0.20 7.99 3.52
C ASP A 39 0.70 6.74 2.76
N VAL A 40 1.17 6.95 1.53
CA VAL A 40 1.65 5.89 0.64
C VAL A 40 2.81 5.14 1.29
N GLN A 41 2.68 3.83 1.27
CA GLN A 41 3.71 2.89 1.68
C GLN A 41 4.41 2.29 0.46
N ARG A 42 5.49 1.54 0.73
CA ARG A 42 6.12 0.62 -0.23
C ARG A 42 6.01 -0.82 0.27
N PRO A 43 4.87 -1.49 0.04
CA PRO A 43 4.70 -2.91 0.31
C PRO A 43 5.84 -3.76 -0.27
N SER A 44 6.33 -4.72 0.52
CA SER A 44 7.32 -5.71 0.07
C SER A 44 6.94 -7.10 0.57
N THR A 45 7.61 -8.14 0.07
CA THR A 45 7.41 -9.52 0.55
C THR A 45 7.66 -9.65 2.06
N SER A 46 8.65 -8.92 2.60
CA SER A 46 8.97 -8.93 4.03
C SER A 46 8.07 -8.02 4.88
N LYS A 47 7.45 -7.02 4.26
CA LYS A 47 6.59 -6.02 4.91
C LYS A 47 5.42 -5.68 3.99
N PRO A 48 4.39 -6.53 3.89
CA PRO A 48 3.28 -6.31 2.96
C PRO A 48 2.50 -5.02 3.24
N CYS A 49 2.43 -4.58 4.49
CA CYS A 49 1.81 -3.30 4.86
C CYS A 49 2.79 -2.13 5.05
N GLY A 50 4.03 -2.25 4.56
CA GLY A 50 5.05 -1.22 4.78
C GLY A 50 5.35 -1.03 6.27
N THR A 51 5.22 0.21 6.76
CA THR A 51 5.47 0.55 8.17
C THR A 51 4.21 0.75 9.00
N THR A 52 3.02 0.50 8.45
CA THR A 52 1.75 0.69 9.17
C THR A 52 1.67 -0.24 10.38
N ASP A 53 1.30 0.31 11.54
CA ASP A 53 1.00 -0.47 12.74
C ASP A 53 -0.40 -1.08 12.62
N ILE A 54 -0.46 -2.38 12.32
CA ILE A 54 -1.71 -3.09 12.10
C ILE A 54 -2.53 -3.21 13.38
N ALA A 55 -1.89 -3.56 14.49
CA ALA A 55 -2.58 -3.83 15.75
C ALA A 55 -3.29 -2.59 16.29
N SER A 56 -2.67 -1.41 16.12
CA SER A 56 -3.26 -0.14 16.55
C SER A 56 -4.36 0.38 15.63
N ASN A 57 -4.46 -0.10 14.39
CA ASN A 57 -5.31 0.52 13.36
C ASN A 57 -6.43 -0.38 12.81
N ILE A 58 -6.34 -1.72 12.95
CA ILE A 58 -7.30 -2.65 12.31
C ILE A 58 -8.74 -2.42 12.78
N ASP A 59 -8.93 -2.07 14.05
CA ASP A 59 -10.27 -1.86 14.63
C ASP A 59 -10.81 -0.43 14.43
N THR A 60 -9.96 0.53 14.03
CA THR A 60 -10.32 1.95 13.95
C THR A 60 -10.36 2.50 12.54
N SER A 61 -9.76 1.80 11.58
CA SER A 61 -9.74 2.20 10.18
C SER A 61 -11.06 1.87 9.49
N THR A 62 -11.39 2.60 8.42
CA THR A 62 -12.58 2.30 7.62
C THR A 62 -12.33 1.03 6.81
N ALA A 63 -13.09 -0.03 7.11
CA ALA A 63 -13.05 -1.27 6.34
C ALA A 63 -13.86 -1.15 5.04
N VAL A 64 -13.53 -2.00 4.05
CA VAL A 64 -14.35 -2.20 2.86
C VAL A 64 -15.20 -3.45 3.04
N PRO A 65 -16.51 -3.39 2.83
CA PRO A 65 -17.35 -4.58 2.89
C PRO A 65 -17.02 -5.53 1.73
N ALA A 66 -16.91 -6.82 2.04
CA ALA A 66 -16.92 -7.85 1.01
C ALA A 66 -18.36 -8.17 0.60
N GLY A 67 -18.59 -8.33 -0.70
CA GLY A 67 -19.82 -8.85 -1.25
C GLY A 67 -20.06 -10.33 -0.89
N PRO A 68 -21.27 -10.86 -1.12
CA PRO A 68 -21.63 -12.25 -0.78
C PRO A 68 -20.84 -13.29 -1.58
N ASP A 69 -20.27 -12.91 -2.72
CA ASP A 69 -19.39 -13.72 -3.57
C ASP A 69 -17.89 -13.53 -3.24
N GLY A 70 -17.57 -12.79 -2.18
CA GLY A 70 -16.20 -12.43 -1.81
C GLY A 70 -15.60 -11.32 -2.68
N SER A 71 -16.40 -10.63 -3.49
CA SER A 71 -15.94 -9.45 -4.23
C SER A 71 -15.63 -8.29 -3.27
N VAL A 72 -14.55 -7.56 -3.55
CA VAL A 72 -14.16 -6.35 -2.83
C VAL A 72 -13.79 -5.30 -3.86
N THR A 73 -14.28 -4.08 -3.67
CA THR A 73 -14.02 -2.96 -4.56
C THR A 73 -13.29 -1.86 -3.81
N LEU A 74 -12.12 -1.45 -4.32
CA LEU A 74 -11.26 -0.42 -3.77
C LEU A 74 -11.06 0.70 -4.79
N ASN A 75 -10.76 1.90 -4.32
CA ASN A 75 -10.24 2.95 -5.19
C ASN A 75 -8.72 2.97 -5.13
N VAL A 76 -8.05 3.06 -6.28
CA VAL A 76 -6.59 3.28 -6.36
C VAL A 76 -6.36 4.66 -6.95
N THR A 77 -5.85 5.57 -6.12
CA THR A 77 -5.56 6.95 -6.50
C THR A 77 -4.07 7.13 -6.73
N ASN A 78 -3.71 7.74 -7.85
CA ASN A 78 -2.32 8.11 -8.13
C ASN A 78 -2.03 9.57 -7.78
N PHE A 79 -0.78 9.85 -7.44
CA PHE A 79 -0.27 11.20 -7.16
C PHE A 79 0.76 11.67 -8.20
N ASN A 80 1.07 10.84 -9.19
CA ASN A 80 1.94 11.18 -10.32
C ASN A 80 1.39 10.56 -11.61
N ALA A 81 1.69 11.11 -12.77
CA ALA A 81 1.34 10.49 -14.05
C ALA A 81 2.40 9.45 -14.47
N GLY A 82 2.09 8.68 -15.51
CA GLY A 82 2.94 7.65 -16.06
C GLY A 82 3.00 6.38 -15.20
N ALA A 83 3.92 5.48 -15.54
CA ALA A 83 4.06 4.17 -14.91
C ALA A 83 4.26 4.24 -13.39
N ASP A 84 4.90 5.30 -12.92
CA ASP A 84 5.19 5.55 -11.51
C ASP A 84 3.92 5.76 -10.68
N GLY A 85 2.90 6.38 -11.28
CA GLY A 85 1.55 6.51 -10.72
C GLY A 85 0.60 5.40 -11.12
N SER A 86 1.09 4.19 -11.37
CA SER A 86 0.23 3.06 -11.72
C SER A 86 -0.92 2.88 -10.72
N ARG A 87 -2.14 2.78 -11.25
CA ARG A 87 -3.36 2.37 -10.53
C ARG A 87 -3.64 0.88 -10.72
N SER A 88 -2.84 0.19 -11.53
CA SER A 88 -2.87 -1.25 -11.71
C SER A 88 -2.15 -1.93 -10.55
N VAL A 89 -2.83 -2.87 -9.88
CA VAL A 89 -2.36 -3.46 -8.61
C VAL A 89 -2.35 -4.98 -8.61
N SER A 90 -1.55 -5.52 -7.69
CA SER A 90 -1.64 -6.86 -7.15
C SER A 90 -2.14 -6.78 -5.70
N VAL A 91 -2.92 -7.76 -5.26
CA VAL A 91 -3.51 -7.76 -3.91
C VAL A 91 -3.26 -9.09 -3.22
N LEU A 92 -2.78 -8.99 -1.97
CA LEU A 92 -2.68 -10.10 -1.05
C LEU A 92 -3.70 -9.91 0.07
N VAL A 93 -4.18 -11.01 0.65
CA VAL A 93 -5.06 -11.03 1.83
C VAL A 93 -4.45 -11.87 2.94
N ASP A 94 -4.48 -11.35 4.17
CA ASP A 94 -4.29 -12.11 5.39
C ASP A 94 -5.65 -12.28 6.10
N PRO A 95 -6.23 -13.50 6.08
CA PRO A 95 -7.51 -13.77 6.73
C PRO A 95 -7.51 -13.60 8.25
N THR A 96 -6.34 -13.63 8.89
CA THR A 96 -6.19 -13.43 10.33
C THR A 96 -6.11 -11.96 10.73
N GLY A 97 -5.93 -11.07 9.75
CA GLY A 97 -5.73 -9.64 9.99
C GLY A 97 -4.45 -9.30 10.77
N THR A 98 -3.52 -10.23 10.94
CA THR A 98 -2.31 -10.01 11.77
C THR A 98 -1.11 -9.44 10.99
N GLY A 99 -1.17 -9.46 9.66
CA GLY A 99 -0.08 -9.05 8.78
C GLY A 99 1.02 -10.08 8.61
N LYS A 100 0.72 -11.36 8.85
CA LYS A 100 1.72 -12.44 8.88
C LYS A 100 1.55 -13.45 7.74
N ASN A 101 0.31 -13.78 7.40
CA ASN A 101 0.03 -14.91 6.50
C ASN A 101 -0.78 -14.43 5.30
N PHE A 102 -0.07 -13.91 4.30
CA PHE A 102 -0.69 -13.39 3.09
C PHE A 102 -0.81 -14.45 2.01
N VAL A 103 -1.97 -14.49 1.37
CA VAL A 103 -2.25 -15.28 0.15
C VAL A 103 -2.77 -14.35 -0.94
N SER A 104 -2.56 -14.71 -2.21
CA SER A 104 -3.01 -13.85 -3.32
C SER A 104 -4.52 -13.82 -3.45
N ALA A 105 -5.09 -12.62 -3.56
CA ALA A 105 -6.46 -12.41 -4.03
C ALA A 105 -6.47 -12.23 -5.56
N LYS A 106 -7.58 -12.56 -6.21
CA LYS A 106 -7.70 -12.42 -7.67
C LYS A 106 -8.22 -11.04 -8.02
N VAL A 107 -7.43 -10.20 -8.68
CA VAL A 107 -7.94 -8.94 -9.26
C VAL A 107 -8.74 -9.26 -10.53
N THR A 108 -10.02 -8.87 -10.56
CA THR A 108 -10.97 -9.15 -11.66
C THR A 108 -11.21 -7.93 -12.54
N LYS A 109 -11.06 -6.72 -11.98
CA LYS A 109 -11.02 -5.44 -12.70
C LYS A 109 -9.86 -4.64 -12.12
N ASN A 110 -8.94 -4.19 -12.98
CA ASN A 110 -7.75 -3.47 -12.56
C ASN A 110 -7.73 -2.04 -13.11
N GLY A 111 -6.93 -1.17 -12.51
CA GLY A 111 -6.72 0.21 -12.97
C GLY A 111 -5.70 0.33 -14.11
N ASP A 112 -5.50 1.55 -14.59
CA ASP A 112 -4.50 1.91 -15.60
C ASP A 112 -3.08 1.75 -15.04
N ALA A 113 -2.23 1.03 -15.77
CA ALA A 113 -0.84 0.79 -15.37
C ALA A 113 0.09 1.99 -15.63
N ALA A 114 -0.32 2.95 -16.48
CA ALA A 114 0.46 4.14 -16.79
C ALA A 114 -0.46 5.35 -17.10
N PRO A 115 -1.27 5.80 -16.12
CA PRO A 115 -2.24 6.86 -16.33
C PRO A 115 -1.58 8.17 -16.76
N THR A 116 -2.17 8.86 -17.74
CA THR A 116 -1.63 10.14 -18.25
C THR A 116 -1.94 11.35 -17.35
N SER A 117 -2.76 11.17 -16.33
CA SER A 117 -3.20 12.21 -15.40
C SER A 117 -3.31 11.69 -13.96
N ILE A 118 -3.39 12.62 -13.01
CA ILE A 118 -3.76 12.33 -11.61
C ILE A 118 -5.26 12.05 -11.54
N GLY A 119 -5.66 11.09 -10.69
CA GLY A 119 -7.04 10.63 -10.56
C GLY A 119 -7.14 9.29 -9.84
N SER A 120 -8.28 8.63 -9.98
CA SER A 120 -8.56 7.37 -9.32
C SER A 120 -9.26 6.40 -10.26
N ASP A 121 -8.91 5.12 -10.12
CA ASP A 121 -9.62 4.02 -10.76
C ASP A 121 -10.23 3.12 -9.70
N GLU A 122 -11.38 2.53 -10.04
CA GLU A 122 -11.99 1.49 -9.25
C GLU A 122 -11.37 0.13 -9.62
N VAL A 123 -10.85 -0.57 -8.62
CA VAL A 123 -10.29 -1.91 -8.72
C VAL A 123 -11.19 -2.89 -7.98
N THR A 124 -11.56 -3.98 -8.66
CA THR A 124 -12.34 -5.07 -8.07
C THR A 124 -11.48 -6.32 -7.98
N LEU A 125 -11.56 -6.99 -6.84
CA LEU A 125 -10.91 -8.26 -6.59
C LEU A 125 -11.90 -9.26 -5.98
N THR A 126 -11.53 -10.53 -6.00
CA THR A 126 -12.26 -11.60 -5.31
C THR A 126 -11.32 -12.26 -4.31
N LEU A 127 -11.78 -12.38 -3.07
CA LEU A 127 -11.09 -13.12 -2.03
C LEU A 127 -10.99 -14.61 -2.41
N PRO A 128 -9.96 -15.34 -1.96
CA PRO A 128 -9.90 -16.79 -2.12
C PRO A 128 -11.19 -17.48 -1.64
N ALA A 129 -11.61 -18.54 -2.33
CA ALA A 129 -12.81 -19.28 -1.96
C ALA A 129 -12.72 -19.80 -0.52
N GLY A 130 -13.78 -19.61 0.27
CA GLY A 130 -13.81 -20.01 1.67
C GLY A 130 -13.02 -19.11 2.63
N THR A 131 -12.56 -17.93 2.19
CA THR A 131 -11.90 -16.96 3.09
C THR A 131 -12.82 -16.60 4.25
N GLN A 132 -12.36 -16.88 5.47
CA GLN A 132 -13.00 -16.45 6.71
C GLN A 132 -12.10 -15.43 7.39
N CYS A 133 -12.57 -14.19 7.45
CA CYS A 133 -11.90 -13.12 8.17
C CYS A 133 -12.06 -13.34 9.67
N THR A 134 -10.95 -13.40 10.39
CA THR A 134 -10.91 -13.66 11.85
C THR A 134 -10.15 -12.59 12.62
N GLY A 135 -9.65 -11.55 11.94
CA GLY A 135 -8.94 -10.44 12.54
C GLY A 135 -9.86 -9.38 13.15
N GLY A 136 -9.23 -8.43 13.84
CA GLY A 136 -9.90 -7.40 14.61
C GLY A 136 -10.59 -7.94 15.87
N LYS A 137 -11.03 -7.03 16.74
CA LYS A 137 -11.72 -7.34 17.98
C LYS A 137 -13.05 -8.07 17.76
N ALA A 138 -13.74 -7.75 16.66
CA ALA A 138 -14.99 -8.40 16.29
C ALA A 138 -14.80 -9.74 15.56
N GLY A 139 -13.56 -10.14 15.24
CA GLY A 139 -13.25 -11.43 14.62
C GLY A 139 -13.81 -11.57 13.21
N ASN A 140 -13.93 -10.46 12.47
CA ASN A 140 -14.55 -10.42 11.14
C ASN A 140 -13.77 -9.56 10.13
N LEU A 141 -12.53 -9.16 10.45
CA LEU A 141 -11.69 -8.35 9.59
C LEU A 141 -10.55 -9.16 8.96
N CYS A 142 -10.37 -9.00 7.65
CA CYS A 142 -9.18 -9.44 6.95
C CYS A 142 -8.27 -8.22 6.74
N LEU A 143 -7.00 -8.46 6.42
CA LEU A 143 -6.07 -7.41 6.03
C LEU A 143 -5.68 -7.57 4.57
N LEU A 144 -5.85 -6.51 3.77
CA LEU A 144 -5.42 -6.49 2.38
C LEU A 144 -4.11 -5.73 2.25
N SER A 145 -3.13 -6.31 1.57
CA SER A 145 -1.91 -5.63 1.13
C SER A 145 -2.03 -5.38 -0.37
N VAL A 146 -2.16 -4.11 -0.74
CA VAL A 146 -2.30 -3.68 -2.14
C VAL A 146 -1.02 -3.03 -2.60
N LYS A 147 -0.49 -3.51 -3.72
CA LYS A 147 0.75 -3.02 -4.32
C LYS A 147 0.57 -2.76 -5.80
N SER A 148 0.81 -1.52 -6.23
CA SER A 148 0.82 -1.14 -7.64
C SER A 148 1.99 -1.77 -8.38
N THR A 149 1.93 -1.75 -9.72
CA THR A 149 3.06 -2.20 -10.56
C THR A 149 4.31 -1.32 -10.41
N ALA A 150 4.21 -0.18 -9.72
CA ALA A 150 5.33 0.70 -9.37
C ALA A 150 5.78 0.53 -7.90
N ASP A 151 5.34 -0.53 -7.22
CA ASP A 151 5.71 -0.88 -5.84
C ASP A 151 5.22 0.10 -4.76
N PHE A 152 4.21 0.91 -5.06
CA PHE A 152 3.51 1.77 -4.10
C PHE A 152 2.18 1.17 -3.68
N GLY A 153 1.70 1.54 -2.50
CA GLY A 153 0.37 1.18 -2.04
C GLY A 153 0.33 1.15 -0.52
N GLY A 154 -0.31 0.13 0.03
CA GLY A 154 -0.41 -0.03 1.46
C GLY A 154 -1.40 -1.10 1.86
N CYS A 155 -1.73 -1.05 3.13
CA CYS A 155 -2.90 -1.66 3.73
C CYS A 155 -3.75 -0.49 4.22
#